data_AF-A0A0H2RM11-F1
#
_entry.id   AF-A0A0H2RM11-F1
#
_cell.length_a   1.000
_cell.length_b   1.000
_cell.length_c   1.000
_cell.angle_alpha   90.00
_cell.angle_beta   90.00
_cell.angle_gamma   90.00
#
_symmetry.space_group_name_H-M   'P 1'
#
loop_
_entity.id
_entity.type
_entity.pdbx_description
1 polymer ?
#
loop_
_entity_poly.entity_id
_entity_poly.type
_entity_poly.pdbx_seq_one_letter_code
_entity_poly.pdbx_strand_id
1 'polypeptide(L)'
;MFWLGGPEEHERACQVLLICARSNDVNIQIEAFKRIVQKSVKHPKKVRSAFRRVFERRKEISDVTTFSWKRPGVEYSVKWLFWYRLASRCLSSHQSSFIEETVQLEGVRRHSLDFSRFEGLLLSCGDSSGLQLALRFIDWFWNREGITYYIRYKGFEGSALVQFANGLRTWWEIYFSVPDTAERVHISYLSFDLGSTFLESISRSSGKLDDDEPKGRFMDEALLPVWADVYKIHQFLRRASFLIDLRDHPIVCKPWGDLCRESLPNPNHEKLRKDLLRLEDIYGSEMRNRFSPEKYSAIGLEQKYFANATRAIPGLLRCANCSTRRELESSLRRRHWSNPSWYDDQLEICDEMMIVTESSTIIRTTSAGLPYVIRIGQAAANACNICYHALLRRWQFSRRRGSYLPLSPIVVIFTHHRGILTFFILHVAALDTYGEDGGDVLKSFEGGFRLHRKDTFHV
;
A
#
# COMPACT_ATOMS: atom_id res chain seq x y z
N MET A 1 -2.50 33.99 5.56
CA MET A 1 -1.63 34.96 4.86
C MET A 1 -1.94 35.06 3.38
N PHE A 2 -1.46 34.18 2.49
CA PHE A 2 -1.61 34.39 1.03
C PHE A 2 -3.04 34.43 0.42
N TRP A 3 -4.07 34.17 1.21
CA TRP A 3 -5.46 34.13 0.76
C TRP A 3 -6.19 35.48 0.89
N LEU A 4 -5.80 36.31 1.85
CA LEU A 4 -6.55 37.52 2.22
C LEU A 4 -5.65 38.76 2.38
N GLY A 5 -4.33 38.59 2.33
CA GLY A 5 -3.37 39.68 2.52
C GLY A 5 -3.12 40.48 1.24
N GLY A 6 -2.80 41.77 1.42
CA GLY A 6 -2.30 42.61 0.34
C GLY A 6 -0.88 42.22 -0.10
N PRO A 7 -0.38 42.78 -1.23
CA PRO A 7 0.98 42.53 -1.73
C PRO A 7 2.09 42.73 -0.69
N GLU A 8 1.94 43.70 0.22
CA GLU A 8 2.91 44.00 1.28
C GLU A 8 2.98 42.90 2.36
N GLU A 9 1.85 42.31 2.73
CA GLU A 9 1.82 41.18 3.68
C GLU A 9 2.48 39.94 3.08
N HIS A 10 2.27 39.70 1.79
CA HIS A 10 2.93 38.64 1.06
C HIS A 10 4.44 38.81 1.06
N GLU A 11 4.93 40.03 0.81
CA GLU A 11 6.36 40.34 0.88
C GLU A 11 6.92 40.15 2.28
N ARG A 12 6.25 40.62 3.33
CA ARG A 12 6.66 40.41 4.72
C ARG A 12 6.78 38.92 5.06
N ALA A 13 5.78 38.12 4.65
CA ALA A 13 5.83 36.67 4.82
C ALA A 13 7.01 36.03 4.06
N CYS A 14 7.26 36.44 2.81
CA CYS A 14 8.41 36.00 2.03
C CYS A 14 9.75 36.38 2.69
N GLN A 15 9.87 37.59 3.24
CA GLN A 15 11.08 38.04 3.94
C GLN A 15 11.37 37.16 5.16
N VAL A 16 10.36 36.85 5.99
CA VAL A 16 10.52 35.95 7.15
C VAL A 16 11.00 34.58 6.69
N LEU A 17 10.41 34.01 5.63
CA LEU A 17 10.84 32.72 5.09
C LEU A 17 12.30 32.75 4.60
N LEU A 18 12.75 33.83 3.96
CA LEU A 18 14.16 33.98 3.54
C LEU A 18 15.12 34.07 4.73
N ILE A 19 14.70 34.71 5.82
CA ILE A 19 15.50 34.78 7.06
C ILE A 19 15.62 33.39 7.67
N CYS A 20 14.51 32.67 7.82
CA CYS A 20 14.51 31.30 8.35
C CYS A 20 15.31 30.33 7.46
N ALA A 21 15.24 30.48 6.14
CA ALA A 21 16.02 29.70 5.18
C ALA A 21 17.54 29.91 5.33
N ARG A 22 17.98 31.08 5.82
CA ARG A 22 19.39 31.40 6.12
C ARG A 22 19.83 31.00 7.54
N SER A 23 18.93 30.45 8.37
CA SER A 23 19.23 30.07 9.76
C SER A 23 20.41 29.09 9.87
N ASN A 24 21.11 29.13 11.01
CA ASN A 24 22.12 28.11 11.38
C ASN A 24 21.48 26.78 11.78
N ASP A 25 20.20 26.79 12.16
CA ASP A 25 19.45 25.59 12.55
C ASP A 25 18.86 24.89 11.30
N VAL A 26 19.33 23.67 11.06
CA VAL A 26 18.93 22.81 9.93
C VAL A 26 17.42 22.54 9.92
N ASN A 27 16.78 22.38 11.07
CA ASN A 27 15.35 22.13 11.16
C ASN A 27 14.53 23.36 10.78
N ILE A 28 14.97 24.54 11.20
CA ILE A 28 14.35 25.82 10.80
C ILE A 28 14.48 26.01 9.28
N GLN A 29 15.64 25.69 8.69
CA GLN A 29 15.82 25.74 7.24
C GLN A 29 14.86 24.79 6.51
N ILE A 30 14.77 23.52 6.94
CA ILE A 30 13.87 22.53 6.34
C ILE A 30 12.41 23.01 6.37
N GLU A 31 11.96 23.53 7.51
CA GLU A 31 10.58 24.03 7.63
C GLU A 31 10.36 25.26 6.73
N ALA A 32 11.33 26.19 6.65
CA ALA A 32 11.25 27.30 5.73
C ALA A 32 11.15 26.84 4.27
N PHE A 33 11.98 25.88 3.84
CA PHE A 33 11.94 25.31 2.49
C PHE A 33 10.60 24.65 2.18
N LYS A 34 10.07 23.83 3.09
CA LYS A 34 8.73 23.24 2.97
C LYS A 34 7.66 24.30 2.77
N ARG A 35 7.70 25.38 3.56
CA ARG A 35 6.73 26.48 3.45
C ARG A 35 6.87 27.22 2.13
N ILE A 36 8.08 27.48 1.66
CA ILE A 36 8.31 28.09 0.33
C ILE A 36 7.66 27.24 -0.76
N VAL A 37 7.94 25.93 -0.79
CA VAL A 37 7.37 25.00 -1.78
C VAL A 37 5.85 24.96 -1.67
N GLN A 38 5.31 24.75 -0.47
CA GLN A 38 3.86 24.69 -0.25
C GLN A 38 3.13 25.97 -0.68
N LYS A 39 3.70 27.15 -0.40
CA LYS A 39 3.09 28.43 -0.81
C LYS A 39 3.19 28.59 -2.33
N SER A 40 4.33 28.26 -2.93
CA SER A 40 4.54 28.34 -4.38
C SER A 40 3.61 27.42 -5.15
N VAL A 41 3.32 26.22 -4.62
CA VAL A 41 2.34 25.31 -5.24
C VAL A 41 0.91 25.86 -5.15
N LYS A 42 0.53 26.44 -4.01
CA LYS A 42 -0.84 26.92 -3.78
C LYS A 42 -1.16 28.22 -4.51
N HIS A 43 -0.16 29.10 -4.66
CA HIS A 43 -0.31 30.47 -5.19
C HIS A 43 0.90 30.84 -6.06
N PRO A 44 1.16 30.10 -7.17
CA PRO A 44 2.40 30.22 -7.93
C PRO A 44 2.70 31.64 -8.39
N LYS A 45 1.70 32.36 -8.93
CA LYS A 45 1.91 33.73 -9.44
C LYS A 45 2.17 34.71 -8.31
N LYS A 46 1.33 34.68 -7.26
CA LYS A 46 1.41 35.64 -6.13
C LYS A 46 2.71 35.48 -5.35
N VAL A 47 3.09 34.25 -5.05
CA VAL A 47 4.30 33.94 -4.26
C VAL A 47 5.55 34.27 -5.04
N ARG A 48 5.63 33.91 -6.33
CA ARG A 48 6.77 34.26 -7.19
C ARG A 48 6.95 35.77 -7.30
N SER A 49 5.85 36.50 -7.51
CA SER A 49 5.85 37.96 -7.60
C SER A 49 6.32 38.60 -6.29
N ALA A 50 5.88 38.10 -5.13
CA ALA A 50 6.31 38.60 -3.83
C ALA A 50 7.81 38.36 -3.57
N PHE A 51 8.32 37.15 -3.83
CA PHE A 51 9.76 36.88 -3.69
C PHE A 51 10.58 37.75 -4.64
N ARG A 52 10.16 37.90 -5.90
CA ARG A 52 10.84 38.78 -6.87
C ARG A 52 10.99 40.21 -6.35
N ARG A 53 9.90 40.83 -5.86
CA ARG A 53 9.96 42.19 -5.28
C ARG A 53 10.88 42.27 -4.06
N VAL A 54 10.91 41.22 -3.23
CA VAL A 54 11.84 41.15 -2.10
C VAL A 54 13.30 41.13 -2.56
N PHE A 55 13.64 40.32 -3.56
CA PHE A 55 14.99 40.24 -4.13
C PHE A 55 15.40 41.54 -4.82
N GLU A 56 14.52 42.13 -5.64
CA GLU A 56 14.75 43.42 -6.32
C GLU A 56 15.04 44.53 -5.31
N ARG A 57 14.22 44.66 -4.26
CA ARG A 57 14.42 45.68 -3.20
C ARG A 57 15.75 45.48 -2.47
N ARG A 58 16.19 44.24 -2.26
CA ARG A 58 17.48 43.93 -1.61
C ARG A 58 18.67 44.00 -2.57
N LYS A 59 18.44 44.19 -3.87
CA LYS A 59 19.45 44.09 -4.93
C LYS A 59 20.18 42.73 -4.90
N GLU A 60 19.45 41.67 -4.55
CA GLU A 60 19.96 40.30 -4.47
C GLU A 60 19.54 39.50 -5.71
N ILE A 61 20.43 38.64 -6.23
CA ILE A 61 20.07 37.65 -7.26
C ILE A 61 19.51 36.41 -6.54
N SER A 62 18.32 35.97 -6.95
CA SER A 62 17.63 34.84 -6.30
C SER A 62 18.48 33.58 -6.28
N ASP A 63 19.04 33.17 -7.43
CA ASP A 63 19.82 31.94 -7.53
C ASP A 63 21.09 32.00 -6.65
N VAL A 64 21.79 33.14 -6.61
CA VAL A 64 22.93 33.38 -5.71
C VAL A 64 22.51 33.29 -4.23
N THR A 65 21.37 33.87 -3.88
CA THR A 65 20.83 33.82 -2.53
C THR A 65 20.46 32.41 -2.09
N THR A 66 19.80 31.64 -2.96
CA THR A 66 19.45 30.26 -2.64
C THR A 66 20.70 29.39 -2.52
N PHE A 67 21.69 29.58 -3.40
CA PHE A 67 22.96 28.87 -3.35
C PHE A 67 23.71 29.11 -2.03
N SER A 68 23.63 30.32 -1.48
CA SER A 68 24.29 30.67 -0.22
C SER A 68 23.69 29.98 1.02
N TRP A 69 22.54 29.30 0.92
CA TRP A 69 21.96 28.55 2.04
C TRP A 69 22.73 27.26 2.33
N LYS A 70 23.41 26.71 1.33
CA LYS A 70 24.26 25.53 1.46
C LYS A 70 25.67 25.98 1.86
N ARG A 71 26.16 25.51 3.01
CA ARG A 71 27.48 25.86 3.54
C ARG A 71 28.54 24.89 3.07
N PRO A 72 29.74 25.38 2.68
CA PRO A 72 30.88 24.52 2.43
C PRO A 72 31.22 23.69 3.68
N GLY A 73 31.54 22.41 3.49
CA GLY A 73 31.97 21.50 4.57
C GLY A 73 30.86 20.95 5.47
N VAL A 74 29.60 21.36 5.30
CA VAL A 74 28.47 20.79 6.06
C VAL A 74 27.88 19.61 5.29
N GLU A 75 27.80 18.45 5.96
CA GLU A 75 27.07 17.30 5.46
C GLU A 75 25.58 17.46 5.75
N TYR A 76 24.77 17.56 4.70
CA TYR A 76 23.33 17.74 4.80
C TYR A 76 22.60 16.42 4.60
N SER A 77 21.55 16.19 5.39
CA SER A 77 20.69 15.02 5.21
C SER A 77 19.98 15.03 3.84
N VAL A 78 19.60 13.84 3.36
CA VAL A 78 18.82 13.68 2.11
C VAL A 78 17.55 14.52 2.15
N LYS A 79 16.87 14.56 3.30
CA LYS A 79 15.67 15.38 3.52
C LYS A 79 15.95 16.87 3.36
N TRP A 80 17.04 17.37 3.92
CA TRP A 80 17.42 18.77 3.75
C TRP A 80 17.69 19.07 2.27
N LEU A 81 18.50 18.25 1.60
CA LEU A 81 18.86 18.44 0.19
C LEU A 81 17.63 18.39 -0.73
N PHE A 82 16.69 17.50 -0.44
CA PHE A 82 15.43 17.38 -1.15
C PHE A 82 14.62 18.68 -1.09
N TRP A 83 14.31 19.17 0.13
CA TRP A 83 13.52 20.38 0.29
C TRP A 83 14.23 21.63 -0.19
N TYR A 84 15.55 21.71 0.02
CA TYR A 84 16.41 22.76 -0.50
C TYR A 84 16.31 22.87 -2.03
N ARG A 85 16.43 21.74 -2.76
CA ARG A 85 16.35 21.73 -4.24
C ARG A 85 14.99 22.22 -4.73
N LEU A 86 13.90 21.74 -4.13
CA LEU A 86 12.55 22.18 -4.49
C LEU A 86 12.32 23.67 -4.21
N ALA A 87 12.74 24.15 -3.04
CA ALA A 87 12.62 25.56 -2.68
C ALA A 87 13.45 26.45 -3.61
N SER A 88 14.69 26.05 -3.92
CA SER A 88 15.55 26.76 -4.87
C SER A 88 14.91 26.84 -6.26
N ARG A 89 14.30 25.75 -6.73
CA ARG A 89 13.59 25.72 -8.02
C ARG A 89 12.37 26.65 -8.03
N CYS A 90 11.61 26.73 -6.93
CA CYS A 90 10.47 27.64 -6.80
C CYS A 90 10.89 29.12 -6.86
N LEU A 91 12.11 29.44 -6.41
CA LEU A 91 12.62 30.80 -6.31
C LEU A 91 13.48 31.21 -7.51
N SER A 92 13.83 30.26 -8.40
CA SER A 92 14.76 30.54 -9.48
C SER A 92 14.32 31.72 -10.34
N SER A 93 15.28 32.59 -10.67
CA SER A 93 15.02 33.76 -11.50
C SER A 93 14.79 33.40 -12.96
N HIS A 94 15.34 32.25 -13.39
CA HIS A 94 15.21 31.74 -14.75
C HIS A 94 13.73 31.47 -15.10
N GLN A 95 13.28 32.10 -16.18
CA GLN A 95 12.00 31.78 -16.80
C GLN A 95 12.17 30.44 -17.53
N SER A 96 11.48 29.42 -17.03
CA SER A 96 11.42 28.10 -17.67
C SER A 96 9.98 27.81 -18.06
N SER A 97 9.80 27.02 -19.12
CA SER A 97 8.49 26.51 -19.55
C SER A 97 7.70 25.93 -18.37
N PHE A 98 8.39 25.21 -17.47
CA PHE A 98 7.79 24.69 -16.24
C PHE A 98 7.07 25.77 -15.42
N ILE A 99 7.69 26.93 -15.22
CA ILE A 99 7.06 27.99 -14.43
C ILE A 99 5.90 28.62 -15.20
N GLU A 100 5.99 28.74 -16.52
CA GLU A 100 4.91 29.26 -17.35
C GLU A 100 3.67 28.37 -17.27
N GLU A 101 3.85 27.04 -17.30
CA GLU A 101 2.79 26.06 -17.08
C GLU A 101 2.13 26.22 -15.70
N THR A 102 2.91 26.48 -14.63
CA THR A 102 2.33 26.69 -13.29
C THR A 102 1.48 27.95 -13.18
N VAL A 103 1.68 28.95 -14.03
CA VAL A 103 0.86 30.18 -14.02
C VAL A 103 -0.57 29.89 -14.47
N GLN A 104 -0.77 28.90 -15.35
CA GLN A 104 -2.10 28.47 -15.80
C GLN A 104 -2.93 27.85 -14.66
N LEU A 105 -2.29 27.43 -13.57
CA LEU A 105 -2.92 26.85 -12.39
C LEU A 105 -3.35 27.91 -11.36
N GLU A 106 -3.04 29.20 -11.58
CA GLU A 106 -3.40 30.28 -10.65
C GLU A 106 -4.93 30.43 -10.55
N GLY A 107 -5.44 30.46 -9.31
CA GLY A 107 -6.87 30.61 -9.05
C GLY A 107 -7.69 29.33 -9.25
N VAL A 108 -7.08 28.25 -9.71
CA VAL A 108 -7.74 26.95 -9.83
C VAL A 108 -8.07 26.39 -8.45
N ARG A 109 -9.26 25.79 -8.30
CA ARG A 109 -9.68 25.17 -7.05
C ARG A 109 -8.85 23.91 -6.78
N ARG A 110 -8.55 23.65 -5.50
CA ARG A 110 -7.91 22.40 -5.07
C ARG A 110 -8.68 21.17 -5.57
N HIS A 111 -7.97 20.17 -6.08
CA HIS A 111 -8.50 18.89 -6.60
C HIS A 111 -9.65 19.06 -7.64
N SER A 112 -9.49 19.94 -8.63
CA SER A 112 -10.52 20.23 -9.63
C SER A 112 -10.12 19.93 -11.07
N LEU A 113 -8.84 19.63 -11.33
CA LEU A 113 -8.35 19.37 -12.68
C LEU A 113 -8.20 17.86 -12.92
N ASP A 114 -8.54 17.41 -14.12
CA ASP A 114 -8.19 16.07 -14.58
C ASP A 114 -6.69 15.94 -14.92
N PHE A 115 -6.24 14.71 -15.16
CA PHE A 115 -4.83 14.42 -15.47
C PHE A 115 -4.30 15.15 -16.73
N SER A 116 -5.13 15.34 -17.76
CA SER A 116 -4.69 15.90 -19.05
C SER A 116 -4.19 17.34 -18.91
N ARG A 117 -4.71 18.07 -17.92
CA ARG A 117 -4.28 19.44 -17.60
C ARG A 117 -2.84 19.54 -17.09
N PHE A 118 -2.21 18.42 -16.74
CA PHE A 118 -0.82 18.38 -16.28
C PHE A 118 0.17 17.91 -17.36
N GLU A 119 -0.28 17.63 -18.59
CA GLU A 119 0.60 17.18 -19.68
C GLU A 119 1.72 18.19 -19.94
N GLY A 120 1.38 19.46 -20.16
CA GLY A 120 2.36 20.53 -20.38
C GLY A 120 3.35 20.70 -19.22
N LEU A 121 2.86 20.63 -17.99
CA LEU A 121 3.68 20.71 -16.77
C LEU A 121 4.70 19.56 -16.68
N LEU A 122 4.26 18.33 -16.92
CA LEU A 122 5.11 17.13 -16.86
C LEU A 122 6.15 17.12 -17.97
N LEU A 123 5.77 17.50 -19.19
CA LEU A 123 6.69 17.56 -20.34
C LEU A 123 7.69 18.72 -20.25
N SER A 124 7.38 19.76 -19.48
CA SER A 124 8.29 20.88 -19.22
C SER A 124 9.36 20.59 -18.16
N CYS A 125 9.34 19.40 -17.55
CA CYS A 125 10.31 19.02 -16.53
C CYS A 125 11.64 18.58 -17.16
N GLY A 126 12.67 19.43 -17.08
CA GLY A 126 14.01 19.11 -17.61
C GLY A 126 14.88 18.23 -16.70
N ASP A 127 14.50 18.04 -15.44
CA ASP A 127 15.24 17.23 -14.47
C ASP A 127 14.31 16.59 -13.42
N SER A 128 14.90 15.76 -12.55
CA SER A 128 14.17 15.09 -11.48
C SER A 128 13.57 16.07 -10.46
N SER A 129 14.22 17.21 -10.19
CA SER A 129 13.70 18.21 -9.24
C SER A 129 12.44 18.89 -9.78
N GLY A 130 12.40 19.16 -11.09
CA GLY A 130 11.22 19.60 -11.82
C GLY A 130 10.07 18.61 -11.69
N LEU A 131 10.32 17.32 -11.93
CA LEU A 131 9.32 16.26 -11.76
C LEU A 131 8.80 16.17 -10.32
N GLN A 132 9.69 16.21 -9.33
CA GLN A 132 9.28 16.18 -7.91
C GLN A 132 8.42 17.40 -7.53
N LEU A 133 8.70 18.57 -8.11
CA LEU A 133 7.87 19.75 -7.93
C LEU A 133 6.53 19.62 -8.68
N ALA A 134 6.53 19.08 -9.90
CA ALA A 134 5.32 18.80 -10.67
C ALA A 134 4.35 17.90 -9.89
N LEU A 135 4.86 16.84 -9.25
CA LEU A 135 4.05 15.97 -8.40
C LEU A 135 3.35 16.74 -7.27
N ARG A 136 3.95 17.80 -6.72
CA ARG A 136 3.30 18.63 -5.70
C ARG A 136 2.15 19.46 -6.26
N PHE A 137 2.28 19.96 -7.50
CA PHE A 137 1.18 20.61 -8.20
C PHE A 137 0.06 19.64 -8.53
N ILE A 138 0.40 18.48 -9.08
CA ILE A 138 -0.56 17.42 -9.40
C ILE A 138 -1.31 17.01 -8.13
N ASP A 139 -0.59 16.71 -7.04
CA ASP A 139 -1.23 16.37 -5.77
C ASP A 139 -2.26 17.42 -5.31
N TRP A 140 -1.93 18.70 -5.43
CA TRP A 140 -2.78 19.79 -4.97
C TRP A 140 -3.98 20.05 -5.88
N PHE A 141 -3.82 19.96 -7.20
CA PHE A 141 -4.84 20.36 -8.16
C PHE A 141 -5.60 19.20 -8.82
N TRP A 142 -5.05 17.98 -8.80
CA TRP A 142 -5.63 16.82 -9.48
C TRP A 142 -6.84 16.27 -8.73
N ASN A 143 -7.93 16.09 -9.46
CA ASN A 143 -9.18 15.48 -8.99
C ASN A 143 -9.13 13.95 -8.92
N ARG A 144 -7.97 13.34 -9.20
CA ARG A 144 -7.74 11.88 -9.22
C ARG A 144 -8.41 11.15 -10.39
N GLU A 145 -8.86 11.88 -11.41
CA GLU A 145 -9.49 11.34 -12.63
C GLU A 145 -8.69 11.66 -13.90
N GLY A 146 -9.13 11.10 -15.03
CA GLY A 146 -8.59 11.45 -16.35
C GLY A 146 -7.42 10.61 -16.83
N ILE A 147 -6.73 9.83 -15.98
CA ILE A 147 -5.66 8.92 -16.46
C ILE A 147 -6.20 7.89 -17.44
N THR A 148 -7.34 7.25 -17.14
CA THR A 148 -7.95 6.28 -18.07
C THR A 148 -8.29 6.91 -19.42
N TYR A 149 -8.79 8.14 -19.41
CA TYR A 149 -9.07 8.88 -20.64
C TYR A 149 -7.78 9.22 -21.40
N TYR A 150 -6.75 9.67 -20.68
CA TYR A 150 -5.44 9.99 -21.24
C TYR A 150 -4.81 8.77 -21.93
N ILE A 151 -4.83 7.60 -21.28
CA ILE A 151 -4.32 6.34 -21.85
C ILE A 151 -5.10 5.94 -23.09
N ARG A 152 -6.43 6.11 -23.11
CA ARG A 152 -7.25 5.83 -24.29
C ARG A 152 -6.84 6.69 -25.50
N TYR A 153 -6.47 7.95 -25.28
CA TYR A 153 -6.13 8.89 -26.35
C TYR A 153 -4.66 8.89 -26.75
N LYS A 154 -3.75 8.70 -25.79
CA LYS A 154 -2.30 8.86 -25.97
C LYS A 154 -1.54 7.53 -25.85
N GLY A 155 -2.21 6.45 -25.50
CA GLY A 155 -1.60 5.17 -25.17
C GLY A 155 -0.87 5.18 -23.82
N PHE A 156 -0.37 4.00 -23.44
CA PHE A 156 0.48 3.83 -22.26
C PHE A 156 1.87 4.48 -22.40
N GLU A 157 2.29 4.75 -23.64
CA GLU A 157 3.57 5.41 -23.96
C GLU A 157 3.48 6.93 -23.95
N GLY A 158 2.30 7.49 -23.70
CA GLY A 158 2.11 8.94 -23.65
C GLY A 158 3.12 9.58 -22.72
N SER A 159 3.96 10.47 -23.24
CA SER A 159 5.18 10.92 -22.56
C SER A 159 4.92 11.53 -21.18
N ALA A 160 3.80 12.23 -20.97
CA ALA A 160 3.47 12.76 -19.64
C ALA A 160 3.16 11.65 -18.62
N LEU A 161 2.53 10.55 -19.04
CA LEU A 161 2.29 9.39 -18.17
C LEU A 161 3.62 8.74 -17.74
N VAL A 162 4.56 8.61 -18.67
CA VAL A 162 5.92 8.09 -18.41
C VAL A 162 6.68 9.00 -17.46
N GLN A 163 6.60 10.33 -17.66
CA GLN A 163 7.20 11.30 -16.75
C GLN A 163 6.57 11.27 -15.36
N PHE A 164 5.24 11.09 -15.29
CA PHE A 164 4.53 10.96 -14.01
C PHE A 164 4.94 9.70 -13.26
N ALA A 165 5.01 8.55 -13.94
CA ALA A 165 5.51 7.30 -13.36
C ALA A 165 6.96 7.44 -12.87
N ASN A 166 7.85 8.01 -13.68
CA ASN A 166 9.23 8.28 -13.28
C ASN A 166 9.32 9.20 -12.06
N GLY A 167 8.54 10.28 -12.04
CA GLY A 167 8.45 11.17 -10.89
C GLY A 167 8.04 10.43 -9.62
N LEU A 168 6.99 9.60 -9.68
CA LEU A 168 6.51 8.80 -8.56
C LEU A 168 7.57 7.79 -8.10
N ARG A 169 8.23 7.09 -9.03
CA ARG A 169 9.33 6.17 -8.70
C ARG A 169 10.46 6.90 -7.97
N THR A 170 10.96 8.00 -8.53
CA THR A 170 12.04 8.78 -7.92
C THR A 170 11.64 9.33 -6.54
N TRP A 171 10.37 9.73 -6.38
CA TRP A 171 9.84 10.14 -5.08
C TRP A 171 10.03 9.05 -4.03
N TRP A 172 9.62 7.82 -4.36
CA TRP A 172 9.71 6.69 -3.45
C TRP A 172 11.16 6.24 -3.20
N GLU A 173 12.02 6.28 -4.20
CA GLU A 173 13.44 6.01 -4.03
C GLU A 173 14.08 6.98 -3.03
N ILE A 174 13.76 8.28 -3.12
CA ILE A 174 14.21 9.29 -2.14
C ILE A 174 13.65 8.97 -0.75
N TYR A 175 12.35 8.66 -0.66
CA TYR A 175 11.68 8.32 0.60
C TYR A 175 12.37 7.16 1.33
N PHE A 176 12.63 6.05 0.64
CA PHE A 176 13.27 4.88 1.25
C PHE A 176 14.78 5.05 1.46
N SER A 177 15.40 6.05 0.83
CA SER A 177 16.81 6.39 1.07
C SER A 177 17.05 7.15 2.38
N VAL A 178 15.99 7.68 3.02
CA VAL A 178 16.10 8.34 4.33
C VAL A 178 16.09 7.26 5.43
N PRO A 179 17.14 7.11 6.26
CA PRO A 179 17.21 6.00 7.23
C PRO A 179 16.22 6.16 8.40
N ASP A 180 15.95 7.39 8.84
CA ASP A 180 15.08 7.68 9.97
C ASP A 180 13.60 7.65 9.57
N THR A 181 12.82 6.75 10.20
CA THR A 181 11.38 6.61 9.97
C THR A 181 10.58 7.81 10.43
N ALA A 182 11.02 8.53 11.46
CA ALA A 182 10.34 9.77 11.91
C ALA A 182 10.45 10.86 10.83
N GLU A 183 11.58 10.92 10.12
CA GLU A 183 11.77 11.84 9.01
C GLU A 183 10.93 11.52 7.78
N ARG A 184 10.67 10.23 7.55
CA ARG A 184 9.85 9.72 6.44
C ARG A 184 8.38 10.15 6.53
N VAL A 185 7.76 10.14 7.72
CA VAL A 185 6.32 10.39 7.90
C VAL A 185 5.86 11.72 7.28
N HIS A 186 6.69 12.76 7.31
CA HIS A 186 6.34 14.08 6.76
C HIS A 186 6.42 14.18 5.23
N ILE A 187 7.00 13.19 4.56
CA ILE A 187 7.28 13.21 3.12
C ILE A 187 6.10 12.57 2.36
N SER A 188 5.30 11.71 2.97
CA SER A 188 4.79 10.53 2.25
C SER A 188 3.30 10.41 2.00
N TYR A 189 2.41 10.96 2.84
CA TYR A 189 0.96 10.74 2.70
C TYR A 189 0.44 11.08 1.29
N LEU A 190 0.79 12.28 0.81
CA LEU A 190 0.31 12.80 -0.48
C LEU A 190 0.80 11.97 -1.67
N SER A 191 2.03 11.46 -1.60
CA SER A 191 2.60 10.63 -2.66
C SER A 191 2.06 9.20 -2.65
N PHE A 192 1.58 8.72 -1.50
CA PHE A 192 0.87 7.45 -1.40
C PHE A 192 -0.44 7.50 -2.18
N ASP A 193 -1.27 8.50 -1.94
CA ASP A 193 -2.54 8.66 -2.65
C ASP A 193 -2.33 8.82 -4.16
N LEU A 194 -1.32 9.60 -4.57
CA LEU A 194 -0.96 9.74 -5.98
C LEU A 194 -0.57 8.41 -6.60
N GLY A 195 0.36 7.68 -5.96
CA GLY A 195 0.83 6.39 -6.45
C GLY A 195 -0.29 5.35 -6.52
N SER A 196 -1.13 5.29 -5.48
CA SER A 196 -2.26 4.35 -5.41
C SER A 196 -3.31 4.64 -6.50
N THR A 197 -3.70 5.91 -6.66
CA THR A 197 -4.63 6.35 -7.72
C THR A 197 -4.06 6.05 -9.11
N PHE A 198 -2.75 6.30 -9.31
CA PHE A 198 -2.06 5.99 -10.55
C PHE A 198 -2.12 4.49 -10.87
N LEU A 199 -1.75 3.63 -9.91
CA LEU A 199 -1.81 2.18 -10.09
C LEU A 199 -3.22 1.70 -10.41
N GLU A 200 -4.23 2.23 -9.72
CA GLU A 200 -5.63 1.85 -9.94
C GLU A 200 -6.08 2.22 -11.35
N SER A 201 -5.72 3.43 -11.79
CA SER A 201 -6.06 3.93 -13.13
C SER A 201 -5.36 3.13 -14.22
N ILE A 202 -4.07 2.80 -14.05
CA ILE A 202 -3.31 1.94 -14.97
C ILE A 202 -3.94 0.55 -15.06
N SER A 203 -4.23 -0.06 -13.90
CA SER A 203 -4.82 -1.40 -13.81
C SER A 203 -6.19 -1.46 -14.48
N ARG A 204 -7.06 -0.48 -14.20
CA ARG A 204 -8.40 -0.38 -14.78
C ARG A 204 -8.36 -0.15 -16.30
N SER A 205 -7.40 0.63 -16.78
CA SER A 205 -7.25 0.92 -18.21
C SER A 205 -6.74 -0.29 -18.97
N SER A 206 -5.90 -1.11 -18.34
CA SER A 206 -5.35 -2.34 -18.92
C SER A 206 -6.45 -3.36 -19.24
N GLY A 207 -7.48 -3.45 -18.40
CA GLY A 207 -8.60 -4.37 -18.60
C GLY A 207 -9.55 -3.99 -19.74
N LYS A 208 -9.47 -2.75 -20.24
CA LYS A 208 -10.35 -2.22 -21.30
C LYS A 208 -9.71 -2.22 -22.70
N LEU A 209 -8.51 -2.77 -22.83
CA LEU A 209 -7.72 -2.69 -24.06
C LEU A 209 -8.32 -3.44 -25.26
N ASP A 210 -9.25 -4.37 -25.05
CA ASP A 210 -9.76 -5.23 -26.13
C ASP A 210 -11.00 -4.71 -26.85
N ASP A 211 -11.70 -3.73 -26.29
CA ASP A 211 -13.03 -3.36 -26.81
C ASP A 211 -12.96 -2.46 -28.06
N ASP A 212 -11.85 -1.72 -28.26
CA ASP A 212 -11.84 -0.57 -29.16
C ASP A 212 -10.73 -0.53 -30.26
N GLU A 213 -9.66 -1.35 -30.21
CA GLU A 213 -8.54 -1.22 -31.17
C GLU A 213 -8.09 -2.53 -31.84
N PRO A 214 -7.67 -2.48 -33.13
CA PRO A 214 -7.17 -3.64 -33.87
C PRO A 214 -5.92 -4.21 -33.22
N LYS A 215 -5.91 -5.54 -33.04
CA LYS A 215 -5.02 -6.43 -32.26
C LYS A 215 -3.49 -6.32 -32.46
N GLY A 216 -2.95 -5.28 -33.09
CA GLY A 216 -1.54 -5.20 -33.52
C GLY A 216 -0.59 -4.31 -32.72
N ARG A 217 -1.08 -3.31 -31.96
CA ARG A 217 -0.21 -2.27 -31.37
C ARG A 217 0.28 -2.49 -29.94
N PHE A 218 -0.29 -3.45 -29.20
CA PHE A 218 -0.07 -3.57 -27.76
C PHE A 218 1.10 -4.48 -27.33
N MET A 219 1.84 -5.04 -28.30
CA MET A 219 2.90 -6.02 -28.04
C MET A 219 4.30 -5.46 -28.26
N ASP A 220 4.46 -4.13 -28.31
CA ASP A 220 5.78 -3.54 -28.43
C ASP A 220 6.54 -3.61 -27.10
N GLU A 221 7.78 -4.07 -27.17
CA GLU A 221 8.75 -4.09 -26.07
C GLU A 221 8.93 -2.69 -25.45
N ALA A 222 8.55 -1.64 -26.17
CA ALA A 222 8.55 -0.25 -25.73
C ALA A 222 7.62 0.05 -24.53
N LEU A 223 6.63 -0.81 -24.25
CA LEU A 223 5.76 -0.68 -23.07
C LEU A 223 6.39 -1.21 -21.77
N LEU A 224 7.36 -2.12 -21.87
CA LEU A 224 7.95 -2.78 -20.71
C LEU A 224 8.64 -1.80 -19.73
N PRO A 225 9.36 -0.75 -20.17
CA PRO A 225 9.93 0.25 -19.26
C PRO A 225 8.89 0.94 -18.37
N VAL A 226 7.73 1.32 -18.93
CA VAL A 226 6.66 1.96 -18.16
C VAL A 226 6.11 0.99 -17.12
N TRP A 227 5.88 -0.26 -17.51
CA TRP A 227 5.42 -1.29 -16.60
C TRP A 227 6.45 -1.66 -15.52
N ALA A 228 7.75 -1.56 -15.81
CA ALA A 228 8.79 -1.71 -14.81
C ALA A 228 8.72 -0.60 -13.75
N ASP A 229 8.43 0.64 -14.14
CA ASP A 229 8.20 1.73 -13.20
C ASP A 229 6.91 1.54 -12.39
N VAL A 230 5.82 1.11 -13.03
CA VAL A 230 4.54 0.75 -12.38
C VAL A 230 4.78 -0.35 -11.32
N TYR A 231 5.53 -1.40 -11.67
CA TYR A 231 5.90 -2.46 -10.75
C TYR A 231 6.68 -1.92 -9.55
N LYS A 232 7.70 -1.08 -9.77
CA LYS A 232 8.50 -0.49 -8.69
C LYS A 232 7.65 0.39 -7.77
N ILE A 233 6.75 1.21 -8.32
CA ILE A 233 5.80 2.03 -7.55
C ILE A 233 4.91 1.12 -6.69
N HIS A 234 4.35 0.04 -7.26
CA HIS A 234 3.57 -0.95 -6.51
C HIS A 234 4.36 -1.55 -5.34
N GLN A 235 5.60 -1.96 -5.58
CA GLN A 235 6.47 -2.47 -4.53
C GLN A 235 6.75 -1.44 -3.44
N PHE A 236 6.98 -0.18 -3.79
CA PHE A 236 7.19 0.89 -2.81
C PHE A 236 5.96 1.15 -1.95
N LEU A 237 4.77 1.27 -2.55
CA LEU A 237 3.52 1.46 -1.82
C LEU A 237 3.27 0.29 -0.86
N ARG A 238 3.60 -0.94 -1.27
CA ARG A 238 3.46 -2.14 -0.43
C ARG A 238 4.45 -2.25 0.72
N ARG A 239 5.61 -1.60 0.60
CA ARG A 239 6.67 -1.59 1.63
C ARG A 239 6.53 -0.45 2.62
N ALA A 240 5.81 0.58 2.25
CA ALA A 240 5.62 1.73 3.10
C ALA A 240 4.54 1.43 4.16
N SER A 241 4.86 1.75 5.40
CA SER A 241 3.96 1.67 6.55
C SER A 241 3.27 3.01 6.68
N PHE A 242 2.01 3.07 6.25
CA PHE A 242 1.17 4.23 6.51
C PHE A 242 0.24 3.97 7.67
N LEU A 243 -0.05 5.03 8.43
CA LEU A 243 -1.21 5.08 9.33
C LEU A 243 -2.54 5.07 8.55
N ILE A 244 -2.47 4.99 7.22
CA ILE A 244 -3.61 4.88 6.34
C ILE A 244 -4.17 3.48 6.47
N ASP A 245 -5.49 3.42 6.47
CA ASP A 245 -6.18 2.17 6.34
C ASP A 245 -5.89 1.57 4.96
N LEU A 246 -5.00 0.58 4.89
CA LEU A 246 -4.68 -0.13 3.64
C LEU A 246 -5.95 -0.68 2.94
N ARG A 247 -7.08 -0.77 3.65
CA ARG A 247 -8.38 -1.14 3.10
C ARG A 247 -8.93 -0.13 2.09
N ASP A 248 -8.59 1.16 2.22
CA ASP A 248 -8.99 2.20 1.27
C ASP A 248 -8.21 2.10 -0.05
N HIS A 249 -7.16 1.27 -0.07
CA HIS A 249 -6.27 1.09 -1.21
C HIS A 249 -6.07 -0.41 -1.52
N PRO A 250 -7.13 -1.12 -1.93
CA PRO A 250 -7.10 -2.58 -2.12
C PRO A 250 -6.05 -3.03 -3.15
N ILE A 251 -5.68 -2.16 -4.10
CA ILE A 251 -4.64 -2.44 -5.09
C ILE A 251 -3.25 -2.60 -4.47
N VAL A 252 -2.95 -1.85 -3.40
CA VAL A 252 -1.67 -1.94 -2.68
C VAL A 252 -1.63 -3.27 -1.92
N CYS A 253 -2.75 -3.72 -1.35
CA CYS A 253 -2.82 -5.00 -0.65
C CYS A 253 -2.57 -6.22 -1.56
N LYS A 254 -2.82 -6.09 -2.87
CA LYS A 254 -2.71 -7.23 -3.80
C LYS A 254 -1.26 -7.51 -4.17
N PRO A 255 -0.83 -8.80 -4.15
CA PRO A 255 0.40 -9.23 -4.78
C PRO A 255 0.43 -8.86 -6.26
N TRP A 256 1.62 -8.58 -6.80
CA TRP A 256 1.77 -8.15 -8.19
C TRP A 256 1.14 -9.14 -9.18
N GLY A 257 1.36 -10.44 -8.97
CA GLY A 257 0.77 -11.45 -9.85
C GLY A 257 -0.75 -11.57 -9.77
N ASP A 258 -1.37 -11.31 -8.61
CA ASP A 258 -2.83 -11.23 -8.51
C ASP A 258 -3.35 -9.98 -9.22
N LEU A 259 -2.69 -8.84 -9.02
CA LEU A 259 -3.02 -7.60 -9.70
C LEU A 259 -2.95 -7.74 -11.23
N CYS A 260 -1.91 -8.38 -11.77
CA CYS A 260 -1.78 -8.63 -13.21
C CYS A 260 -2.91 -9.51 -13.75
N ARG A 261 -3.32 -10.55 -13.03
CA ARG A 261 -4.41 -11.44 -13.44
C ARG A 261 -5.76 -10.74 -13.47
N GLU A 262 -6.03 -9.91 -12.46
CA GLU A 262 -7.27 -9.16 -12.37
C GLU A 262 -7.34 -8.00 -13.38
N SER A 263 -6.21 -7.34 -13.62
CA SER A 263 -6.13 -6.20 -14.54
C SER A 263 -6.16 -6.60 -16.01
N LEU A 264 -5.78 -7.84 -16.32
CA LEU A 264 -5.72 -8.38 -17.68
C LEU A 264 -6.48 -9.71 -17.73
N PRO A 265 -7.81 -9.74 -17.54
CA PRO A 265 -8.56 -11.00 -17.46
C PRO A 265 -8.66 -11.70 -18.83
N ASN A 266 -8.59 -10.97 -19.95
CA ASN A 266 -8.75 -11.53 -21.28
C ASN A 266 -7.64 -12.55 -21.62
N PRO A 267 -7.99 -13.77 -22.11
CA PRO A 267 -7.00 -14.74 -22.60
C PRO A 267 -6.05 -14.19 -23.68
N ASN A 268 -6.50 -13.24 -24.52
CA ASN A 268 -5.66 -12.60 -25.53
C ASN A 268 -4.46 -11.83 -24.93
N HIS A 269 -4.55 -11.45 -23.65
CA HIS A 269 -3.47 -10.77 -22.93
C HIS A 269 -2.49 -11.74 -22.26
N GLU A 270 -2.55 -13.04 -22.53
CA GLU A 270 -1.71 -14.03 -21.85
C GLU A 270 -0.21 -13.71 -21.96
N LYS A 271 0.26 -13.29 -23.15
CA LYS A 271 1.68 -12.93 -23.35
C LYS A 271 2.06 -11.70 -22.52
N LEU A 272 1.30 -10.60 -22.62
CA LEU A 272 1.55 -9.41 -21.81
C LEU A 272 1.52 -9.74 -20.31
N ARG A 273 0.54 -10.53 -19.87
CA ARG A 273 0.43 -10.99 -18.48
C ARG A 273 1.66 -11.77 -18.04
N LYS A 274 2.19 -12.68 -18.89
CA LYS A 274 3.45 -13.40 -18.63
C LYS A 274 4.62 -12.42 -18.52
N ASP A 275 4.72 -11.45 -19.42
CA ASP A 275 5.81 -10.47 -19.39
C ASP A 275 5.76 -9.56 -18.16
N LEU A 276 4.56 -9.11 -17.75
CA LEU A 276 4.37 -8.36 -16.50
C LEU A 276 4.73 -9.21 -15.28
N LEU A 277 4.38 -10.50 -15.26
CA LEU A 277 4.77 -11.41 -14.17
C LEU A 277 6.29 -11.56 -14.08
N ARG A 278 7.00 -11.58 -15.21
CA ARG A 278 8.49 -11.66 -15.24
C ARG A 278 9.15 -10.44 -14.62
N LEU A 279 8.48 -9.28 -14.55
CA LEU A 279 9.02 -8.10 -13.85
C LEU A 279 9.27 -8.38 -12.36
N GLU A 280 8.47 -9.25 -11.73
CA GLU A 280 8.68 -9.66 -10.34
C GLU A 280 9.94 -10.53 -10.19
N ASP A 281 10.25 -11.36 -11.18
CA ASP A 281 11.47 -12.17 -11.19
C ASP A 281 12.72 -11.32 -11.42
N ILE A 282 12.63 -10.33 -12.32
CA ILE A 282 13.73 -9.43 -12.69
C ILE A 282 14.04 -8.44 -11.56
N TYR A 283 13.04 -7.70 -11.09
CA TYR A 283 13.23 -6.59 -10.16
C TYR A 283 12.91 -6.93 -8.70
N GLY A 284 12.20 -8.03 -8.44
CA GLY A 284 11.70 -8.32 -7.09
C GLY A 284 12.80 -8.62 -6.09
N SER A 285 13.88 -9.31 -6.50
CA SER A 285 15.04 -9.57 -5.64
C SER A 285 15.80 -8.28 -5.31
N GLU A 286 16.09 -7.45 -6.32
CA GLU A 286 16.74 -6.15 -6.16
C GLU A 286 15.94 -5.24 -5.21
N MET A 287 14.64 -5.12 -5.42
CA MET A 287 13.76 -4.29 -4.59
C MET A 287 13.69 -4.80 -3.15
N ARG A 288 13.70 -6.13 -2.93
CA ARG A 288 13.74 -6.73 -1.59
C ARG A 288 15.05 -6.44 -0.87
N ASN A 289 16.18 -6.51 -1.58
CA ASN A 289 17.50 -6.31 -1.01
C ASN A 289 17.79 -4.84 -0.71
N ARG A 290 17.33 -3.94 -1.59
CA ARG A 290 17.59 -2.50 -1.48
C ARG A 290 16.67 -1.80 -0.49
N PHE A 291 15.43 -2.26 -0.34
CA PHE A 291 14.41 -1.57 0.45
C PHE A 291 13.70 -2.53 1.39
N SER A 292 14.14 -2.63 2.65
CA SER A 292 13.46 -3.49 3.63
C SER A 292 12.00 -3.05 3.86
N PRO A 293 11.04 -3.99 3.96
CA PRO A 293 9.65 -3.64 4.26
C PRO A 293 9.53 -3.05 5.67
N GLU A 294 8.69 -2.03 5.85
CA GLU A 294 8.43 -1.47 7.16
C GLU A 294 7.52 -2.39 7.98
N LYS A 295 7.64 -2.38 9.32
CA LYS A 295 7.00 -3.35 10.25
C LYS A 295 5.48 -3.49 10.05
N TYR A 296 4.80 -2.40 9.67
CA TYR A 296 3.35 -2.37 9.45
C TYR A 296 2.96 -2.10 8.00
N SER A 297 3.90 -2.28 7.07
CA SER A 297 3.59 -2.25 5.63
C SER A 297 2.79 -3.47 5.19
N ALA A 298 2.17 -3.43 4.02
CA ALA A 298 1.44 -4.57 3.48
C ALA A 298 2.33 -5.84 3.41
N ILE A 299 3.57 -5.69 2.96
CA ILE A 299 4.54 -6.81 2.92
C ILE A 299 4.95 -7.25 4.34
N GLY A 300 5.18 -6.32 5.25
CA GLY A 300 5.55 -6.65 6.64
C GLY A 300 4.45 -7.42 7.37
N LEU A 301 3.19 -7.00 7.18
CA LEU A 301 2.01 -7.67 7.73
C LEU A 301 1.79 -9.05 7.11
N GLU A 302 1.95 -9.18 5.79
CA GLU A 302 1.95 -10.48 5.11
C GLU A 302 3.04 -11.39 5.69
N GLN A 303 4.29 -10.95 5.77
CA GLN A 303 5.40 -11.74 6.29
C GLN A 303 5.16 -12.18 7.75
N LYS A 304 4.68 -11.28 8.60
CA LYS A 304 4.28 -11.62 9.98
C LYS A 304 3.15 -12.64 9.97
N TYR A 305 2.16 -12.50 9.09
CA TYR A 305 1.07 -13.46 8.93
C TYR A 305 1.58 -14.83 8.47
N PHE A 306 2.47 -14.87 7.48
CA PHE A 306 3.11 -16.07 6.97
C PHE A 306 3.91 -16.82 8.02
N ALA A 307 4.79 -16.11 8.72
CA ALA A 307 5.61 -16.70 9.78
C ALA A 307 4.72 -17.33 10.86
N ASN A 308 3.62 -16.67 11.22
CA ASN A 308 2.66 -17.20 12.17
C ASN A 308 1.86 -18.39 11.60
N ALA A 309 1.34 -18.28 10.39
CA ALA A 309 0.51 -19.33 9.78
C ALA A 309 1.29 -20.60 9.45
N THR A 310 2.60 -20.48 9.20
CA THR A 310 3.46 -21.61 8.87
C THR A 310 4.19 -22.19 10.08
N ARG A 311 4.01 -21.59 11.28
CA ARG A 311 4.58 -22.09 12.52
C ARG A 311 4.14 -23.54 12.75
N ALA A 312 5.10 -24.41 13.04
CA ALA A 312 4.79 -25.80 13.33
C ALA A 312 4.03 -25.89 14.66
N ILE A 313 2.95 -26.67 14.66
CA ILE A 313 2.26 -27.08 15.86
C ILE A 313 2.67 -28.55 16.09
N PRO A 314 3.27 -28.89 17.24
CA PRO A 314 3.65 -30.27 17.54
C PRO A 314 2.47 -31.24 17.32
N GLY A 315 2.72 -32.33 16.61
CA GLY A 315 1.71 -33.34 16.27
C GLY A 315 0.89 -33.07 15.01
N LEU A 316 1.00 -31.88 14.39
CA LEU A 316 0.33 -31.59 13.12
C LEU A 316 1.27 -31.77 11.92
N LEU A 317 0.77 -32.43 10.87
CA LEU A 317 1.49 -32.63 9.62
C LEU A 317 0.94 -31.70 8.54
N ARG A 318 1.76 -31.30 7.56
CA ARG A 318 1.25 -30.53 6.42
C ARG A 318 0.34 -31.41 5.56
N CYS A 319 -0.81 -30.87 5.13
CA CYS A 319 -1.66 -31.53 4.15
C CYS A 319 -1.11 -31.32 2.73
N ALA A 320 -1.59 -32.10 1.76
CA ALA A 320 -1.14 -32.04 0.37
C ALA A 320 -1.19 -30.62 -0.21
N ASN A 321 -2.27 -29.87 0.01
CA ASN A 321 -2.40 -28.49 -0.47
C ASN A 321 -1.40 -27.52 0.19
N CYS A 322 -1.05 -27.77 1.44
CA CYS A 322 -0.05 -26.97 2.18
C CYS A 322 1.39 -27.41 1.92
N SER A 323 1.60 -28.50 1.17
CA SER A 323 2.92 -28.97 0.76
C SER A 323 3.48 -28.15 -0.41
N THR A 324 2.63 -27.61 -1.29
CA THR A 324 3.06 -26.73 -2.38
C THR A 324 3.26 -25.31 -1.86
N ARG A 325 4.51 -24.91 -1.62
CA ARG A 325 4.86 -23.59 -1.07
C ARG A 325 4.22 -22.42 -1.84
N ARG A 326 4.17 -22.49 -3.17
CA ARG A 326 3.64 -21.40 -4.02
C ARG A 326 2.12 -21.21 -3.85
N GLU A 327 1.36 -22.30 -3.83
CA GLU A 327 -0.10 -22.29 -3.68
C GLU A 327 -0.50 -21.87 -2.27
N LEU A 328 0.25 -22.38 -1.29
CA LEU A 328 0.18 -21.97 0.10
C LEU A 328 0.38 -20.46 0.26
N GLU A 329 1.47 -19.92 -0.29
CA GLU A 329 1.77 -18.48 -0.23
C GLU A 329 0.69 -17.64 -0.89
N SER A 330 0.18 -18.05 -2.05
CA SER A 330 -0.91 -17.33 -2.70
C SER A 330 -2.21 -17.35 -1.87
N SER A 331 -2.60 -18.52 -1.36
CA SER A 331 -3.85 -18.70 -0.62
C SER A 331 -3.85 -17.94 0.70
N LEU A 332 -2.75 -17.97 1.44
CA LEU A 332 -2.60 -17.23 2.69
C LEU A 332 -2.57 -15.71 2.46
N ARG A 333 -1.95 -15.21 1.36
CA ARG A 333 -1.99 -13.77 1.03
C ARG A 333 -3.43 -13.33 0.75
N ARG A 334 -4.16 -14.09 -0.08
CA ARG A 334 -5.57 -13.78 -0.36
C ARG A 334 -6.38 -13.73 0.92
N ARG A 335 -6.25 -14.73 1.79
CA ARG A 335 -6.95 -14.77 3.06
C ARG A 335 -6.60 -13.61 3.98
N HIS A 336 -5.32 -13.23 4.08
CA HIS A 336 -4.87 -12.09 4.88
C HIS A 336 -5.60 -10.80 4.48
N TRP A 337 -5.80 -10.59 3.18
CA TRP A 337 -6.49 -9.42 2.64
C TRP A 337 -8.00 -9.61 2.44
N SER A 338 -8.58 -10.63 3.09
CA SER A 338 -10.02 -10.93 3.00
C SER A 338 -10.53 -11.20 1.58
N ASN A 339 -9.64 -11.69 0.69
CA ASN A 339 -10.03 -12.24 -0.60
C ASN A 339 -10.34 -13.74 -0.45
N PRO A 340 -11.32 -14.27 -1.21
CA PRO A 340 -11.60 -15.70 -1.22
C PRO A 340 -10.33 -16.53 -1.48
N SER A 341 -10.16 -17.57 -0.67
CA SER A 341 -9.03 -18.48 -0.68
C SER A 341 -9.51 -19.91 -0.57
N TRP A 342 -8.66 -20.87 -0.94
CA TRP A 342 -8.97 -22.29 -0.75
C TRP A 342 -9.37 -22.66 0.69
N TYR A 343 -8.88 -21.89 1.68
CA TYR A 343 -9.21 -22.08 3.09
C TYR A 343 -10.65 -21.69 3.44
N ASP A 344 -11.37 -21.02 2.55
CA ASP A 344 -12.77 -20.63 2.78
C ASP A 344 -13.74 -21.76 2.42
N ASP A 345 -13.35 -22.65 1.50
CA ASP A 345 -14.15 -23.78 1.00
C ASP A 345 -13.74 -25.13 1.66
N GLN A 346 -12.83 -25.08 2.63
CA GLN A 346 -12.18 -26.25 3.22
C GLN A 346 -13.15 -27.30 3.79
N LEU A 347 -14.23 -26.87 4.44
CA LEU A 347 -15.20 -27.80 5.03
C LEU A 347 -15.98 -28.58 3.97
N GLU A 348 -16.10 -28.02 2.75
CA GLU A 348 -16.79 -28.68 1.65
C GLU A 348 -15.86 -29.65 0.91
N ILE A 349 -14.57 -29.32 0.80
CA ILE A 349 -13.61 -30.03 -0.06
C ILE A 349 -12.82 -31.11 0.70
N CYS A 350 -12.64 -30.97 2.02
CA CYS A 350 -11.74 -31.85 2.76
C CYS A 350 -12.46 -33.08 3.33
N ASP A 351 -11.95 -34.27 2.98
CA ASP A 351 -12.45 -35.55 3.50
C ASP A 351 -11.97 -35.86 4.92
N GLU A 352 -10.93 -35.19 5.41
CA GLU A 352 -10.39 -35.36 6.75
C GLU A 352 -10.62 -34.07 7.56
N MET A 353 -11.22 -34.22 8.74
CA MET A 353 -11.35 -33.17 9.73
C MET A 353 -10.52 -33.53 10.95
N MET A 354 -9.74 -32.58 11.45
CA MET A 354 -9.12 -32.70 12.75
C MET A 354 -9.86 -31.85 13.76
N ILE A 355 -10.13 -32.43 14.92
CA ILE A 355 -10.65 -31.66 16.04
C ILE A 355 -9.54 -31.50 17.06
N VAL A 356 -9.19 -30.25 17.31
CA VAL A 356 -8.23 -29.81 18.31
C VAL A 356 -9.00 -29.52 19.57
N THR A 357 -8.77 -30.28 20.64
CA THR A 357 -9.40 -30.01 21.94
C THR A 357 -8.62 -28.93 22.66
N GLU A 358 -9.29 -27.85 23.04
CA GLU A 358 -8.71 -26.84 23.94
C GLU A 358 -8.95 -27.28 25.39
N SER A 359 -8.05 -26.91 26.31
CA SER A 359 -7.94 -27.43 27.69
C SER A 359 -9.15 -27.20 28.63
N SER A 360 -10.32 -26.81 28.13
CA SER A 360 -11.54 -26.69 28.92
C SER A 360 -12.32 -28.01 28.91
N THR A 361 -12.05 -28.83 29.92
CA THR A 361 -12.87 -30.00 30.24
C THR A 361 -13.91 -29.61 31.28
N ILE A 362 -15.19 -29.62 30.92
CA ILE A 362 -16.31 -29.35 31.84
C ILE A 362 -17.00 -30.68 32.13
N ILE A 363 -16.96 -31.12 33.37
CA ILE A 363 -17.71 -32.30 33.82
C ILE A 363 -19.12 -31.85 34.23
N ARG A 364 -20.14 -32.52 33.72
CA ARG A 364 -21.55 -32.27 34.02
C ARG A 364 -22.27 -33.58 34.34
N THR A 365 -23.46 -33.47 34.89
CA THR A 365 -24.31 -34.62 35.21
C THR A 365 -25.67 -34.43 34.54
N THR A 366 -26.19 -35.46 33.88
CA THR A 366 -27.53 -35.45 33.29
C THR A 366 -28.61 -35.40 34.38
N SER A 367 -29.86 -35.11 34.01
CA SER A 367 -31.02 -35.19 34.93
C SER A 367 -31.22 -36.58 35.54
N ALA A 368 -30.68 -37.63 34.91
CA ALA A 368 -30.69 -39.00 35.40
C ALA A 368 -29.47 -39.35 36.29
N GLY A 369 -28.62 -38.37 36.64
CA GLY A 369 -27.45 -38.59 37.50
C GLY A 369 -26.22 -39.15 36.79
N LEU A 370 -26.23 -39.30 35.47
CA LEU A 370 -25.09 -39.82 34.71
C LEU A 370 -24.06 -38.72 34.40
N PRO A 371 -22.76 -38.91 34.71
CA PRO A 371 -21.73 -37.95 34.38
C PRO A 371 -21.46 -37.94 32.87
N TYR A 372 -21.22 -36.76 32.33
CA TYR A 372 -20.73 -36.56 30.96
C TYR A 372 -19.66 -35.46 30.96
N VAL A 373 -18.76 -35.55 29.99
CA VAL A 373 -17.66 -34.59 29.82
C VAL A 373 -17.94 -33.78 28.58
N ILE A 374 -18.03 -32.46 28.73
CA ILE A 374 -17.99 -31.50 27.63
C ILE A 374 -16.53 -31.10 27.46
N ARG A 375 -15.96 -31.40 26.30
CA ARG A 375 -14.73 -30.76 25.84
C ARG A 375 -15.10 -29.74 24.78
N ILE A 376 -14.54 -28.55 24.89
CA ILE A 376 -14.65 -27.51 23.87
C ILE A 376 -13.37 -27.58 23.05
N GLY A 377 -13.52 -27.77 21.74
CA GLY A 377 -12.40 -27.78 20.82
C GLY A 377 -12.70 -26.99 19.56
N GLN A 378 -11.65 -26.67 18.81
CA GLN A 378 -11.73 -26.09 17.48
C GLN A 378 -11.57 -27.19 16.43
N ALA A 379 -12.50 -27.29 15.49
CA ALA A 379 -12.31 -28.15 14.33
C ALA A 379 -11.53 -27.41 13.22
N ALA A 380 -10.51 -28.07 12.68
CA ALA A 380 -9.79 -27.64 11.48
C ALA A 380 -9.82 -28.73 10.42
N ALA A 381 -10.23 -28.35 9.20
CA ALA A 381 -10.13 -29.24 8.05
C ALA A 381 -8.65 -29.60 7.78
N ASN A 382 -8.39 -30.87 7.46
CA ASN A 382 -7.11 -31.42 7.02
C ASN A 382 -5.94 -31.53 8.02
N ALA A 383 -6.18 -31.54 9.34
CA ALA A 383 -5.15 -31.87 10.36
C ALA A 383 -3.81 -31.11 10.22
N CYS A 384 -3.82 -29.95 9.56
CA CYS A 384 -2.61 -29.27 9.13
C CYS A 384 -2.41 -27.98 9.91
N ASN A 385 -1.17 -27.73 10.34
CA ASN A 385 -0.81 -26.56 11.14
C ASN A 385 -1.25 -25.24 10.47
N ILE A 386 -1.13 -25.17 9.15
CA ILE A 386 -1.49 -23.99 8.39
C ILE A 386 -3.01 -23.80 8.30
N CYS A 387 -3.74 -24.89 8.07
CA CYS A 387 -5.19 -24.94 7.98
C CYS A 387 -5.79 -24.45 9.30
N TYR A 388 -5.23 -24.93 10.42
CA TYR A 388 -5.59 -24.49 11.76
C TYR A 388 -5.36 -23.00 11.98
N HIS A 389 -4.15 -22.50 11.69
CA HIS A 389 -3.83 -21.08 11.84
C HIS A 389 -4.63 -20.16 10.92
N ALA A 390 -5.01 -20.65 9.73
CA ALA A 390 -5.85 -19.90 8.81
C ALA A 390 -7.26 -19.67 9.40
N LEU A 391 -7.85 -20.63 10.10
CA LEU A 391 -9.20 -20.56 10.67
C LEU A 391 -9.35 -19.48 11.75
N LEU A 392 -8.39 -19.40 12.68
CA LEU A 392 -8.44 -18.50 13.86
C LEU A 392 -8.61 -16.99 13.55
N ARG A 393 -8.22 -16.51 12.36
CA ARG A 393 -8.18 -15.07 12.07
C ARG A 393 -9.34 -14.50 11.25
N ARG A 394 -10.25 -15.34 10.75
CA ARG A 394 -11.41 -14.86 9.96
C ARG A 394 -12.27 -13.87 10.75
N TRP A 395 -12.34 -14.07 12.08
CA TRP A 395 -13.20 -13.30 12.98
C TRP A 395 -12.68 -11.89 13.31
N GLN A 396 -11.37 -11.70 13.49
CA GLN A 396 -10.79 -10.37 13.77
C GLN A 396 -11.01 -9.38 12.61
N PHE A 397 -11.06 -9.89 11.37
CA PHE A 397 -11.26 -9.06 10.18
C PHE A 397 -12.72 -8.67 9.93
N SER A 398 -13.69 -9.58 10.16
CA SER A 398 -15.12 -9.32 9.93
C SER A 398 -15.72 -8.29 10.89
N ARG A 399 -15.28 -8.28 12.16
CA ARG A 399 -15.75 -7.29 13.16
C ARG A 399 -15.41 -5.84 12.78
N ARG A 400 -14.27 -5.61 12.10
CA ARG A 400 -13.88 -4.28 11.61
C ARG A 400 -14.60 -3.82 10.35
N ARG A 401 -15.34 -4.71 9.65
CA ARG A 401 -16.08 -4.40 8.42
C ARG A 401 -17.57 -4.11 8.65
N GLY A 402 -18.06 -4.23 9.89
CA GLY A 402 -19.51 -4.22 10.15
C GLY A 402 -20.26 -5.35 9.43
N SER A 403 -19.53 -6.32 8.84
CA SER A 403 -20.13 -7.41 8.09
C SER A 403 -20.57 -8.48 9.06
N TYR A 404 -21.88 -8.68 9.17
CA TYR A 404 -22.54 -9.73 9.98
C TYR A 404 -22.34 -11.15 9.41
N LEU A 405 -21.32 -11.40 8.59
CA LEU A 405 -21.07 -12.75 8.08
C LEU A 405 -20.55 -13.62 9.23
N PRO A 406 -21.32 -14.63 9.69
CA PRO A 406 -20.95 -15.41 10.85
C PRO A 406 -20.06 -16.57 10.41
N LEU A 407 -18.73 -16.44 10.54
CA LEU A 407 -17.81 -17.56 10.27
C LEU A 407 -16.75 -17.72 11.38
N SER A 408 -17.27 -18.27 12.48
CA SER A 408 -16.83 -19.33 13.42
C SER A 408 -15.35 -19.72 13.63
N PRO A 409 -14.99 -20.07 14.87
CA PRO A 409 -14.58 -21.42 15.25
C PRO A 409 -15.81 -22.35 15.38
N ILE A 410 -15.71 -23.55 14.81
CA ILE A 410 -16.60 -24.66 15.13
C ILE A 410 -16.24 -25.08 16.56
N VAL A 411 -17.10 -24.81 17.53
CA VAL A 411 -17.02 -25.45 18.82
C VAL A 411 -17.56 -26.85 18.62
N VAL A 412 -16.68 -27.84 18.75
CA VAL A 412 -17.13 -29.23 18.88
C VAL A 412 -17.41 -29.52 20.34
N ILE A 413 -18.67 -29.75 20.70
CA ILE A 413 -19.02 -30.32 22.00
C ILE A 413 -18.93 -31.83 21.88
N PHE A 414 -18.00 -32.43 22.61
CA PHE A 414 -17.99 -33.87 22.79
C PHE A 414 -18.93 -34.26 23.92
N THR A 415 -19.76 -35.27 23.69
CA THR A 415 -20.41 -36.01 24.78
C THR A 415 -20.16 -37.50 24.56
N HIS A 416 -19.55 -38.15 25.54
CA HIS A 416 -19.36 -39.59 25.55
C HIS A 416 -20.45 -40.21 26.44
N HIS A 417 -21.39 -40.94 25.83
CA HIS A 417 -22.45 -41.63 26.54
C HIS A 417 -22.59 -43.06 26.00
N ARG A 418 -22.40 -44.06 26.87
CA ARG A 418 -22.51 -45.50 26.54
C ARG A 418 -21.68 -45.95 25.32
N GLY A 419 -20.47 -45.42 25.17
CA GLY A 419 -19.58 -45.75 24.05
C GLY A 419 -19.90 -45.04 22.75
N ILE A 420 -20.91 -44.17 22.72
CA ILE A 420 -21.21 -43.31 21.57
C ILE A 420 -20.57 -41.94 21.82
N LEU A 421 -19.68 -41.55 20.91
CA LEU A 421 -19.12 -40.21 20.85
C LEU A 421 -20.02 -39.35 19.97
N THR A 422 -20.71 -38.38 20.57
CA THR A 422 -21.48 -37.37 19.81
C THR A 422 -20.69 -36.08 19.75
N PHE A 423 -20.66 -35.45 18.58
CA PHE A 423 -20.06 -34.13 18.37
C PHE A 423 -21.13 -33.16 17.86
N PHE A 424 -21.28 -32.03 18.54
CA PHE A 424 -22.08 -30.92 18.03
C PHE A 424 -21.15 -29.89 17.40
N ILE A 425 -21.33 -29.62 16.11
CA ILE A 425 -20.66 -28.52 15.42
C ILE A 425 -21.46 -27.26 15.70
N LEU A 426 -21.00 -26.46 16.66
CA LEU A 426 -21.60 -25.18 16.99
C LEU A 426 -20.81 -24.05 16.34
N HIS A 427 -21.51 -23.19 15.60
CA HIS A 427 -20.95 -21.95 15.11
C HIS A 427 -20.98 -20.91 16.24
N VAL A 428 -19.88 -20.79 16.99
CA VAL A 428 -19.81 -19.85 18.12
C VAL A 428 -19.04 -18.59 17.69
N ALA A 429 -19.46 -17.41 18.16
CA ALA A 429 -18.65 -16.20 18.05
C ALA A 429 -17.41 -16.37 18.93
N ALA A 430 -16.21 -16.20 18.35
CA ALA A 430 -14.96 -16.42 19.08
C ALA A 430 -14.91 -15.62 20.39
N LEU A 431 -14.37 -16.24 21.45
CA LEU A 431 -14.07 -15.56 22.71
C LEU A 431 -12.91 -14.59 22.48
N ASP A 432 -13.24 -13.31 22.45
CA ASP A 432 -12.36 -12.23 22.07
C ASP A 432 -11.48 -11.82 23.26
N THR A 433 -10.32 -12.46 23.44
CA THR A 433 -9.27 -11.88 24.30
C THR A 433 -8.43 -10.95 23.44
N TYR A 434 -8.55 -9.64 23.70
CA TYR A 434 -7.80 -8.55 23.07
C TYR A 434 -6.28 -8.56 23.40
N GLY A 435 -5.66 -9.74 23.48
CA GLY A 435 -4.23 -9.91 23.75
C GLY A 435 -3.43 -10.01 22.45
N GLU A 436 -2.30 -9.29 22.38
CA GLU A 436 -1.37 -9.38 21.27
C GLU A 436 -0.84 -10.81 21.11
N ASP A 437 -0.89 -11.28 19.85
CA ASP A 437 -0.46 -12.60 19.37
C ASP A 437 -1.21 -13.78 20.03
N GLY A 438 -2.12 -14.41 19.28
CA GLY A 438 -2.85 -15.65 19.63
C GLY A 438 -1.96 -16.90 19.84
N GLY A 439 -0.70 -16.72 20.23
CA GLY A 439 0.21 -17.77 20.65
C GLY A 439 -0.18 -18.40 21.99
N ASP A 440 -0.94 -17.73 22.85
CA ASP A 440 -1.41 -18.33 24.11
C ASP A 440 -2.44 -19.44 23.89
N VAL A 441 -3.25 -19.35 22.84
CA VAL A 441 -4.19 -20.42 22.43
C VAL A 441 -3.44 -21.70 22.03
N LEU A 442 -2.20 -21.59 21.54
CA LEU A 442 -1.39 -22.77 21.21
C LEU A 442 -0.76 -23.43 22.43
N LYS A 443 -0.66 -22.74 23.56
CA LYS A 443 -0.10 -23.29 24.80
C LYS A 443 -1.09 -24.22 25.52
N SER A 444 -2.38 -24.13 25.21
CA SER A 444 -3.45 -24.96 25.79
C SER A 444 -3.76 -26.23 24.96
N PHE A 445 -2.91 -26.58 24.00
CA PHE A 445 -3.09 -27.76 23.17
C PHE A 445 -2.77 -29.05 23.95
N GLU A 446 -3.79 -29.79 24.35
CA GLU A 446 -3.65 -31.08 25.04
C GLU A 446 -3.69 -32.29 24.08
N GLY A 447 -4.04 -32.06 22.80
CA GLY A 447 -4.13 -33.10 21.78
C GLY A 447 -5.26 -32.85 20.78
N GLY A 448 -5.44 -33.81 19.88
CA GLY A 448 -6.54 -33.80 18.91
C GLY A 448 -6.71 -35.14 18.24
N PHE A 449 -7.79 -35.30 17.50
CA PHE A 449 -8.07 -36.52 16.75
C PHE A 449 -8.59 -36.21 15.35
N ARG A 450 -8.41 -37.19 14.47
CA ARG A 450 -8.78 -37.12 13.05
C ARG A 450 -10.07 -37.90 12.85
N LEU A 451 -10.97 -37.34 12.07
CA LEU A 451 -12.23 -37.95 11.65
C LEU A 451 -12.27 -37.86 10.13
N HIS A 452 -12.62 -38.95 9.45
CA HIS A 452 -13.02 -38.80 8.06
C HIS A 452 -14.47 -38.34 7.98
N ARG A 453 -14.79 -37.46 7.04
CA ARG A 453 -16.15 -36.96 6.81
C ARG A 453 -17.14 -38.09 6.55
N LYS A 454 -16.71 -39.15 5.85
CA LYS A 454 -17.51 -40.37 5.64
C LYS A 454 -17.87 -41.11 6.94
N ASP A 455 -17.13 -40.88 8.02
CA ASP A 455 -17.38 -41.47 9.34
C ASP A 455 -18.36 -40.59 10.17
N THR A 456 -18.83 -39.47 9.62
CA THR A 456 -19.77 -38.56 10.26
C THR A 456 -21.18 -38.73 9.68
N PHE A 457 -22.18 -38.86 10.56
CA PHE A 457 -23.59 -38.87 10.17
C PHE A 457 -24.14 -37.46 10.30
N HIS A 458 -24.65 -36.90 9.21
CA HIS A 458 -25.42 -35.66 9.23
C HIS A 458 -26.85 -36.00 9.64
N VAL A 459 -27.28 -35.49 10.80
CA VAL A 459 -28.68 -35.56 11.28
C VAL A 459 -29.38 -34.26 10.92
#